data_AF-A0A968FR46-F1
#
_entry.id   AF-A0A968FR46-F1
#
_cell.length_a   1.000
_cell.length_b   1.000
_cell.length_c   1.000
_cell.angle_alpha   90.00
_cell.angle_beta   90.00
_cell.angle_gamma   90.00
#
_symmetry.space_group_name_H-M   'P 1'
#
loop_
_entity.id
_entity.type
_entity.pdbx_description
1 polymer ?
#
loop_
_entity_poly.entity_id
_entity_poly.type
_entity_poly.pdbx_seq_one_letter_code
_entity_poly.pdbx_strand_id
1 'polypeptide(L)' 'MQKPSLESLFRPQSIAIVGASAAEGKAGYMAVKLLETYSGTIYPVNPKAETILGHRAYPSLT' A
#
# COMPACT_ATOMS: atom_id res chain seq x y z
N MET A 1 -30.71 -7.76 8.69
CA MET A 1 -29.38 -7.94 8.05
C MET A 1 -28.34 -7.29 8.95
N GLN A 2 -27.29 -8.00 9.38
CA GLN A 2 -26.16 -7.36 10.06
C GLN A 2 -25.36 -6.55 9.04
N LYS A 3 -24.98 -5.32 9.40
CA LYS A 3 -24.08 -4.50 8.58
C LYS A 3 -22.67 -5.07 8.68
N PRO A 4 -21.93 -5.19 7.57
CA PRO A 4 -20.53 -5.60 7.60
C PRO A 4 -19.72 -4.63 8.46
N SER A 5 -18.81 -5.17 9.26
CA SER A 5 -17.89 -4.38 10.08
C SER A 5 -16.95 -3.57 9.20
N LEU A 6 -16.74 -2.29 9.55
CA LEU A 6 -15.76 -1.41 8.89
C LEU A 6 -14.39 -1.46 9.56
N GLU A 7 -14.15 -2.44 10.43
CA GLU A 7 -12.92 -2.54 11.20
C GLU A 7 -11.67 -2.63 10.32
N SER A 8 -11.72 -3.37 9.21
CA SER A 8 -10.59 -3.46 8.26
C SER A 8 -10.30 -2.14 7.55
N LEU A 9 -11.26 -1.22 7.45
CA LEU A 9 -11.07 0.10 6.86
C LEU A 9 -10.38 1.05 7.84
N PHE A 10 -10.78 1.03 9.11
CA PHE A 10 -10.28 1.97 10.11
C PHE A 10 -9.09 1.44 10.92
N ARG A 11 -8.91 0.12 10.98
CA ARG A 11 -7.85 -0.59 11.71
C ARG A 11 -7.31 -1.77 10.89
N PRO A 12 -6.81 -1.53 9.66
CA PRO A 12 -6.18 -2.60 8.90
C PRO A 12 -4.97 -3.18 9.65
N GLN A 13 -4.67 -4.46 9.42
CA GLN A 13 -3.38 -5.04 9.81
C GLN A 13 -2.33 -4.86 8.71
N SER A 14 -2.78 -4.76 7.45
CA SER A 14 -1.94 -4.52 6.29
C SER A 14 -2.70 -3.73 5.22
N ILE A 15 -1.96 -3.02 4.37
CA ILE A 15 -2.50 -2.18 3.30
C ILE A 15 -1.72 -2.47 2.02
N ALA A 16 -2.44 -2.84 0.96
CA ALA A 16 -1.88 -2.92 -0.39
C ALA A 16 -2.13 -1.62 -1.15
N ILE A 17 -1.09 -1.07 -1.78
CA ILE A 17 -1.18 0.20 -2.52
C ILE A 17 -1.07 -0.09 -4.01
N VAL A 18 -2.22 -0.26 -4.66
CA VAL A 18 -2.30 -0.50 -6.10
C VAL A 18 -2.00 0.78 -6.88
N GLY A 19 -1.03 0.70 -7.79
CA GLY A 19 -0.53 1.87 -8.50
C GLY A 19 0.56 2.63 -7.73
N ALA A 20 1.17 2.00 -6.71
CA ALA A 20 2.36 2.52 -6.07
C ALA A 20 3.46 2.83 -7.11
N SER A 21 4.30 3.82 -6.86
CA SER A 21 5.40 4.17 -7.77
C SER A 21 6.67 4.54 -7.03
N ALA A 22 7.82 4.20 -7.61
CA ALA A 22 9.13 4.68 -7.16
C ALA A 22 9.45 6.11 -7.66
N ALA A 23 8.68 6.63 -8.62
CA ALA A 23 8.91 7.97 -9.15
C ALA A 23 8.31 9.04 -8.25
N GLU A 24 9.18 9.92 -7.75
CA GLU A 24 8.79 11.09 -6.98
C GLU A 24 7.77 11.96 -7.74
N GLY A 25 6.81 12.53 -7.01
CA GLY A 25 5.73 13.37 -7.58
C GLY A 25 4.50 12.61 -8.09
N LYS A 26 4.53 11.27 -8.20
CA LYS A 26 3.32 10.47 -8.49
C LYS A 26 2.48 10.25 -7.25
N ALA A 27 1.16 10.24 -7.42
CA ALA A 27 0.22 9.96 -6.32
C ALA A 27 0.53 8.62 -5.61
N GLY A 28 0.87 7.58 -6.37
CA GLY A 28 1.27 6.28 -5.82
C GLY A 28 2.57 6.30 -5.02
N TYR A 29 3.52 7.20 -5.34
CA TYR A 29 4.71 7.41 -4.50
C TYR A 29 4.31 8.06 -3.18
N MET A 30 3.49 9.12 -3.26
CA MET A 30 3.01 9.84 -2.07
C MET A 30 2.18 8.96 -1.14
N ALA A 31 1.36 8.04 -1.67
CA ALA A 31 0.59 7.11 -0.87
C ALA A 31 1.47 6.17 -0.02
N VAL A 32 2.56 5.64 -0.60
CA VAL A 32 3.54 4.84 0.16
C VAL A 32 4.26 5.72 1.18
N LYS A 33 4.67 6.93 0.78
CA LYS A 33 5.40 7.88 1.65
C LYS A 33 4.61 8.27 2.89
N LEU A 34 3.30 8.55 2.74
CA LEU A 34 2.42 8.92 3.85
C LEU A 34 2.24 7.79 4.89
N LEU A 35 2.48 6.55 4.48
CA LEU A 35 2.36 5.38 5.34
C LEU A 35 3.72 4.91 5.89
N GLU A 36 4.83 5.63 5.71
CA GLU A 36 6.15 5.20 6.24
C GLU A 36 6.14 4.92 7.76
N THR A 37 5.32 5.64 8.53
CA THR A 37 5.20 5.46 9.99
C THR A 37 4.05 4.52 10.39
N TYR A 38 3.37 3.90 9.41
CA TYR A 38 2.30 2.97 9.69
C TYR A 38 2.87 1.69 10.28
N SER A 39 2.31 1.26 11.42
CA SER A 39 2.81 0.11 12.18
C SER A 39 2.42 -1.25 11.58
N GLY A 40 1.45 -1.27 10.66
CA GLY A 40 1.07 -2.48 9.94
C GLY A 40 1.92 -2.71 8.70
N THR A 41 1.66 -3.81 8.00
CA THR A 41 2.45 -4.16 6.80
C THR A 41 1.95 -3.39 5.58
N ILE A 42 2.88 -2.86 4.78
CA ILE A 42 2.58 -2.19 3.51
C ILE A 42 3.05 -3.06 2.36
N TYR A 43 2.17 -3.26 1.38
CA TYR A 43 2.46 -3.98 0.14
C TYR A 43 2.27 -3.05 -1.07
N PRO A 44 3.34 -2.37 -1.54
CA PRO A 44 3.28 -1.63 -2.78
C PRO A 44 3.02 -2.57 -3.96
N VAL A 45 2.07 -2.24 -4.83
CA VAL A 45 1.76 -3.04 -6.02
C VAL A 45 2.08 -2.24 -7.27
N ASN A 46 3.10 -2.70 -8.00
CA ASN A 46 3.61 -2.11 -9.23
C ASN A 46 4.19 -3.22 -10.14
N PRO A 47 3.78 -3.33 -11.42
CA PRO A 47 4.27 -4.38 -12.32
C PRO A 47 5.77 -4.34 -12.66
N LYS A 48 6.44 -3.22 -12.41
CA LYS A 48 7.80 -2.94 -12.91
C LYS A 48 8.83 -2.69 -11.80
N ALA A 49 8.39 -2.17 -10.65
CA ALA A 49 9.30 -1.84 -9.56
C ALA A 49 9.53 -3.08 -8.68
N GLU A 50 10.79 -3.35 -8.33
CA GLU A 50 11.15 -4.38 -7.35
C GLU A 50 11.01 -3.86 -5.90
N THR A 51 11.32 -2.57 -5.70
CA THR A 51 11.20 -1.90 -4.40
C THR A 51 10.65 -0.47 -4.57
N ILE A 52 9.94 0.01 -3.55
CA ILE A 52 9.43 1.38 -3.45
C ILE A 52 9.61 1.85 -2.00
N LEU A 53 10.40 2.91 -1.79
CA LEU A 53 10.70 3.46 -0.45
C LEU A 53 11.18 2.40 0.56
N GLY A 54 12.02 1.47 0.11
CA GLY A 54 12.56 0.39 0.95
C GLY A 54 11.60 -0.79 1.16
N HIS A 55 10.34 -0.70 0.73
CA HIS A 55 9.39 -1.80 0.75
C HIS A 55 9.50 -2.64 -0.53
N ARG A 56 9.44 -3.97 -0.41
CA ARG A 56 9.34 -4.87 -1.57
C ARG A 56 8.03 -4.59 -2.30
N ALA A 57 8.11 -4.38 -3.61
CA ALA A 57 6.95 -4.20 -4.47
C ALA A 57 6.57 -5.52 -5.16
N TYR A 58 5.28 -5.66 -5.46
CA TYR A 58 4.69 -6.85 -6.06
C TYR A 58 4.00 -6.51 -7.37
N PRO A 59 4.04 -7.39 -8.39
CA PRO A 59 3.44 -7.09 -9.69
C PRO A 59 1.91 -7.15 -9.68
N SER A 60 1.33 -7.92 -8.75
CA SER A 60 -0.10 -8.20 -8.61
C SER A 60 -0.48 -8.42 -7.14
N LEU A 61 -1.78 -8.48 -6.85
CA LEU A 61 -2.32 -8.80 -5.52
C LEU A 61 -2.38 -10.31 -5.22
N THR A 62 -2.06 -11.14 -6.20
CA THR A 62 -2.20 -12.60 -6.21
C THR A 62 -0.90 -13.24 -6.58
#